data_AF-A0A944XM51-F1
#
_entry.id   AF-A0A944XM51-F1
#
_cell.length_a   1.000
_cell.length_b   1.000
_cell.length_c   1.000
_cell.angle_alpha   90.00
_cell.angle_beta   90.00
_cell.angle_gamma   90.00
#
_symmetry.space_group_name_H-M   'P 1'
#
loop_
_entity.id
_entity.type
_entity.pdbx_description
1 polymer ?
#
loop_
_entity_poly.entity_id
_entity_poly.type
_entity_poly.pdbx_seq_one_letter_code
_entity_poly.pdbx_strand_id
1 'polypeptide(L)' 'MKNDIKKIVELALSEDIGEGDVSSVLIDNKIIEAEIICRDDAIICGVEFFNLC' A
#
# COMPACT_ATOMS: atom_id res chain seq x y z
N MET A 1 12.86 -14.78 -4.46
CA MET A 1 12.18 -14.33 -3.21
C MET A 1 12.04 -12.81 -3.12
N LYS A 2 13.08 -12.00 -2.83
CA LYS A 2 12.91 -10.52 -2.76
C LYS A 2 12.33 -9.90 -4.05
N ASN A 3 12.74 -10.40 -5.22
CA ASN A 3 12.21 -9.95 -6.50
C ASN A 3 10.75 -10.34 -6.75
N ASP A 4 10.24 -11.37 -6.07
CA ASP A 4 8.87 -11.84 -6.30
C ASP A 4 7.87 -10.96 -5.52
N ILE A 5 8.24 -10.56 -4.29
CA ILE A 5 7.46 -9.59 -3.50
C ILE A 5 7.29 -8.29 -4.27
N LYS A 6 8.39 -7.73 -4.81
CA LYS A 6 8.34 -6.48 -5.57
C LYS A 6 7.42 -6.59 -6.79
N LYS A 7 7.50 -7.67 -7.56
CA LYS A 7 6.62 -7.90 -8.72
C LYS A 7 5.16 -7.98 -8.33
N ILE A 8 4.84 -8.63 -7.20
CA ILE A 8 3.46 -8.72 -6.71
C ILE A 8 2.95 -7.32 -6.33
N VAL A 9 3.76 -6.52 -5.64
CA VAL A 9 3.41 -5.14 -5.28
C VAL A 9 3.20 -4.29 -6.55
N GLU A 10 4.12 -4.35 -7.51
CA GLU A 10 3.99 -3.64 -8.80
C GLU A 10 2.71 -4.03 -9.55
N LEU A 11 2.37 -5.31 -9.58
CA LEU A 11 1.14 -5.80 -10.21
C LEU A 11 -0.12 -5.27 -9.47
N ALA A 12 -0.13 -5.32 -8.14
CA ALA A 12 -1.26 -4.85 -7.34
C ALA A 12 -1.47 -3.33 -7.47
N LEU A 13 -0.39 -2.53 -7.43
CA LEU A 13 -0.47 -1.09 -7.65
C LEU A 13 -0.93 -0.74 -9.06
N SER A 14 -0.48 -1.49 -10.08
CA SER A 14 -0.93 -1.28 -11.45
C SER A 14 -2.41 -1.60 -11.66
N GLU A 15 -2.96 -2.58 -10.93
CA GLU A 15 -4.38 -2.95 -10.99
C GLU A 15 -5.26 -1.86 -10.36
N ASP A 16 -4.87 -1.37 -9.19
CA ASP A 16 -5.70 -0.46 -8.37
C ASP A 16 -5.58 1.01 -8.82
N ILE A 17 -4.34 1.49 -9.03
CA ILE A 17 -4.07 2.91 -9.34
C ILE A 17 -3.95 3.14 -10.85
N GLY A 18 -3.30 2.23 -11.58
CA GLY A 18 -3.06 2.39 -13.01
C GLY A 18 -2.40 3.73 -13.35
N GLU A 19 -3.14 4.63 -14.03
CA GLU A 19 -2.67 5.98 -14.41
C GLU A 19 -2.89 7.05 -13.32
N GLY A 20 -3.61 6.75 -12.23
CA GLY A 20 -3.77 7.65 -11.08
C GLY A 20 -5.03 7.42 -10.24
N ASP A 21 -5.08 8.05 -9.05
CA ASP A 21 -6.24 8.05 -8.14
C ASP A 21 -7.04 9.35 -8.27
N VAL A 22 -8.20 9.28 -8.93
CA VAL A 22 -9.06 10.45 -9.19
C VAL A 22 -9.64 11.05 -7.90
N SER A 23 -9.93 10.23 -6.89
CA SER A 23 -10.53 10.71 -5.65
C SER A 23 -9.54 11.50 -4.79
N SER A 24 -8.25 11.14 -4.86
CA SER A 24 -7.16 11.86 -4.21
C SER A 24 -7.02 13.31 -4.68
N VAL A 25 -7.55 13.66 -5.86
CA VAL A 25 -7.52 15.03 -6.40
C VAL A 25 -8.36 16.01 -5.55
N LEU A 26 -9.30 15.50 -4.76
CA LEU A 26 -10.17 16.31 -3.91
C LEU A 26 -9.51 16.80 -2.61
N ILE A 27 -8.30 16.32 -2.29
CA ILE A 27 -7.60 16.65 -1.05
C ILE A 27 -6.30 17.42 -1.31
N ASP A 28 -5.89 18.24 -0.34
CA ASP A 28 -4.65 19.01 -0.43
C ASP A 28 -3.41 18.10 -0.43
N ASN A 29 -2.40 18.47 -1.21
CA ASN A 29 -1.09 17.83 -1.19
C ASN A 29 -0.32 18.19 0.09
N LYS A 30 -0.48 17.36 1.13
CA LYS A 30 0.13 17.55 2.45
C LYS A 30 0.74 16.26 2.98
N ILE A 31 1.81 16.39 3.75
CA ILE A 31 2.41 15.28 4.50
C ILE A 31 1.55 15.02 5.73
N ILE A 32 1.27 13.75 6.01
CA ILE A 32 0.54 13.29 7.19
C ILE A 32 1.29 12.15 7.87
N GLU A 33 0.94 11.94 9.14
CA GLU A 33 1.29 10.72 9.88
C GLU A 33 0.02 9.86 10.02
N ALA A 34 0.16 8.55 9.87
CA ALA A 34 -0.93 7.59 9.96
C ALA A 34 -0.44 6.28 10.60
N GLU A 35 -1.38 5.51 11.15
CA GLU A 35 -1.11 4.24 11.84
C GLU A 35 -2.02 3.13 11.32
N ILE A 36 -1.51 1.90 11.27
CA ILE A 36 -2.28 0.69 10.93
C ILE A 36 -2.72 0.03 12.23
N ILE A 37 -4.03 -0.14 12.41
CA ILE A 37 -4.62 -0.72 13.62
C ILE A 37 -5.29 -2.05 13.28
N CYS A 38 -4.82 -3.14 13.88
CA CYS A 38 -5.51 -4.43 13.85
C CYS A 38 -6.66 -4.42 14.88
N ARG A 39 -7.87 -4.80 14.47
CA ARG A 39 -9.09 -4.71 15.30
C ARG A 39 -9.60 -6.06 15.80
N ASP A 40 -8.84 -7.12 15.52
CA ASP A 40 -9.15 -8.51 15.89
C ASP A 40 -7.88 -9.20 16.40
N ASP A 41 -8.03 -10.34 17.07
CA ASP A 41 -6.91 -11.18 17.48
C ASP A 41 -6.25 -11.82 16.25
N ALA A 42 -4.99 -11.46 15.96
CA ALA A 42 -4.29 -11.88 14.76
C ALA A 42 -2.78 -12.05 14.93
N ILE A 43 -2.18 -12.82 14.02
CA ILE A 43 -0.73 -12.87 13.82
C ILE A 43 -0.39 -11.99 12.61
N ILE A 44 0.50 -11.02 12.80
CA ILE A 44 0.92 -10.11 11.74
C ILE A 44 2.05 -10.74 10.91
N CYS A 45 1.91 -10.69 9.59
CA CYS A 45 2.89 -11.12 8.60
C CYS A 45 2.80 -10.21 7.36
N GLY A 46 3.87 -10.15 6.56
CA GLY A 46 3.86 -9.41 5.29
C GLY A 46 4.28 -7.94 5.35
N VAL A 47 4.91 -7.50 6.44
CA VAL A 47 5.44 -6.12 6.58
C VAL A 47 6.41 -5.75 5.43
N GLU A 48 7.11 -6.74 4.87
CA GLU A 48 7.98 -6.52 3.70
C GLU A 48 7.22 -6.08 2.44
N PHE A 49 5.97 -6.51 2.25
CA PHE A 49 5.13 -6.03 1.15
C PHE A 49 4.76 -4.56 1.35
N PHE A 50 4.37 -4.20 2.58
CA PHE A 50 4.01 -2.82 2.93
C PHE A 50 5.17 -1.84 2.67
N ASN A 51 6.40 -2.21 3.03
CA ASN A 51 7.59 -1.38 2.83
C ASN A 51 8.00 -1.20 1.35
N LEU A 52 7.37 -1.93 0.42
CA LEU A 52 7.67 -1.90 -1.02
C LEU A 52 6.60 -1.19 -1.86
N CYS A 53 5.46 -0.83 -1.27
CA CYS A 53 4.47 0.04 -1.89
C CYS A 53 5.00 1.48 -1.93
#